data_AF-A0A351GIG6-F1
#
_entry.id   AF-A0A351GIG6-F1
#
_cell.length_a   1.000
_cell.length_b   1.000
_cell.length_c   1.000
_cell.angle_alpha   90.00
_cell.angle_beta   90.00
_cell.angle_gamma   90.00
#
_symmetry.space_group_name_H-M   'P 1'
#
loop_
_entity.id
_entity.type
_entity.pdbx_description
1 polymer ?
#
loop_
_entity_poly.entity_id
_entity_poly.type
_entity_poly.pdbx_seq_one_letter_code
_entity_poly.pdbx_strand_id
1 'polypeptide(L)'
;MDKKYITCLKLVEHIVNRELGTVLDSKYYHNLGRVSCFIDTSLDSLTLVQKAVLLESFDDLFDELSAFDNLENFNRHVINYIKENELGLACSLPELRALHSFVLFQKKHQLLDQLKSFGKQIISISIRQQLAVSSDELITLLKQEGEQVIQLLRSNLILFTAKHKKLENTIRLLTDFEQILNLGDDFLDVRKDIHNERIRVKSSIQHRFRLLMMLIVQISKTFFKNPLKCLYYYPKCSFFYLIHQDRITL
;
A
#
# COMPACT_ATOMS: atom_id res chain seq x y z
N MET A 1 12.12 -0.12 6.76
CA MET A 1 11.09 -0.48 5.77
C MET A 1 10.47 0.76 5.11
N ASP A 2 10.33 1.88 5.83
CA ASP A 2 9.78 3.16 5.35
C ASP A 2 10.33 3.66 4.01
N LYS A 3 11.63 3.43 3.77
CA LYS A 3 12.29 3.90 2.55
C LYS A 3 11.72 3.24 1.28
N LYS A 4 11.24 1.98 1.34
CA LYS A 4 10.62 1.29 0.19
C LYS A 4 9.29 1.96 -0.17
N TYR A 5 8.40 2.11 0.82
CA TYR A 5 7.08 2.75 0.64
C TYR A 5 7.16 4.20 0.18
N ILE A 6 8.04 5.00 0.79
CA ILE A 6 8.28 6.39 0.36
C ILE A 6 8.83 6.43 -1.07
N THR A 7 9.69 5.49 -1.45
CA THR A 7 10.24 5.42 -2.82
C THR A 7 9.18 5.02 -3.84
N CYS A 8 8.35 4.03 -3.54
CA CYS A 8 7.21 3.67 -4.39
C CYS A 8 6.26 4.87 -4.59
N LEU A 9 6.00 5.66 -3.55
CA LEU A 9 5.12 6.82 -3.67
C LEU A 9 5.76 8.01 -4.38
N LYS A 10 7.08 8.14 -4.39
CA LYS A 10 7.78 9.08 -5.30
C LYS A 10 7.63 8.69 -6.77
N LEU A 11 7.50 7.40 -7.07
CA LEU A 11 7.20 6.94 -8.43
C LEU A 11 5.77 7.28 -8.82
N VAL A 12 4.82 7.03 -7.91
CA VAL A 12 3.42 7.45 -8.08
C VAL A 12 3.35 8.96 -8.29
N GLU A 13 4.03 9.74 -7.45
CA GLU A 13 4.13 11.20 -7.59
C GLU A 13 4.63 11.61 -8.98
N HIS A 14 5.72 10.99 -9.46
CA HIS A 14 6.30 11.34 -10.75
C HIS A 14 5.34 11.08 -11.91
N ILE A 15 4.66 9.93 -11.91
CA ILE A 15 3.68 9.57 -12.94
C ILE A 15 2.46 10.49 -12.85
N VAL A 16 1.91 10.70 -11.65
CA VAL A 16 0.73 11.55 -11.44
C VAL A 16 0.99 12.99 -11.86
N ASN A 17 2.05 13.62 -11.35
CA ASN A 17 2.35 15.01 -11.63
C ASN A 17 2.66 15.26 -13.12
N ARG A 18 3.22 14.26 -13.82
CA ARG A 18 3.50 14.36 -15.25
C ARG A 18 2.26 14.14 -16.12
N GLU A 19 1.44 13.15 -15.80
CA GLU A 19 0.28 12.78 -16.63
C GLU A 19 -0.93 13.70 -16.38
N LEU A 20 -1.11 14.17 -15.15
CA LEU A 20 -2.25 14.99 -14.75
C LEU A 20 -1.94 16.50 -14.67
N GLY A 21 -0.66 16.90 -14.76
CA GLY A 21 -0.20 18.25 -14.42
C GLY A 21 0.14 18.31 -12.93
N THR A 22 0.83 19.34 -12.44
CA THR A 22 1.24 19.41 -11.03
C THR A 22 0.01 19.49 -10.12
N VAL A 23 -0.32 18.40 -9.43
CA VAL A 23 -1.61 18.22 -8.73
C VAL A 23 -1.45 18.23 -7.21
N LEU A 24 -0.46 17.51 -6.68
CA LEU A 24 -0.22 17.34 -5.25
C LEU A 24 1.26 17.55 -4.92
N ASP A 25 1.53 18.19 -3.79
CA ASP A 25 2.88 18.45 -3.29
C ASP A 25 3.59 17.15 -2.87
N SER A 26 4.91 17.08 -3.04
CA SER A 26 5.76 15.95 -2.63
C SER A 26 5.56 15.56 -1.16
N LYS A 27 5.25 16.55 -0.30
CA LYS A 27 4.96 16.33 1.13
C LYS A 27 3.77 15.38 1.34
N TYR A 28 2.76 15.43 0.47
CA TYR A 28 1.60 14.54 0.51
C TYR A 28 2.03 13.08 0.28
N TYR A 29 2.76 12.82 -0.81
CA TYR A 29 3.23 11.47 -1.15
C TYR A 29 4.19 10.91 -0.11
N HIS A 30 5.03 11.76 0.48
CA HIS A 30 5.92 11.37 1.57
C HIS A 30 5.14 10.95 2.82
N ASN A 31 4.12 11.73 3.21
CA ASN A 31 3.25 11.38 4.34
C ASN A 31 2.47 10.10 4.08
N LEU A 32 1.92 9.95 2.86
CA LEU A 32 1.24 8.73 2.44
C LEU A 32 2.17 7.52 2.58
N GLY A 33 3.45 7.64 2.25
CA GLY A 33 4.39 6.53 2.37
C GLY A 33 4.74 6.13 3.78
N ARG A 34 4.77 7.10 4.69
CA ARG A 34 4.88 6.82 6.12
C ARG A 34 3.64 6.12 6.65
N VAL A 35 2.46 6.60 6.27
CA VAL A 35 1.18 5.99 6.68
C VAL A 35 1.06 4.57 6.13
N SER A 36 1.37 4.34 4.86
CA SER A 36 1.35 3.00 4.26
C SER A 36 2.31 2.04 4.98
N CYS A 37 3.55 2.47 5.24
CA CYS A 37 4.51 1.65 5.97
C CYS A 37 4.04 1.34 7.40
N PHE A 38 3.46 2.33 8.07
CA PHE A 38 2.93 2.17 9.43
C PHE A 38 1.75 1.19 9.47
N ILE A 39 0.79 1.30 8.55
CA ILE A 39 -0.36 0.38 8.46
C ILE A 39 0.13 -1.04 8.21
N ASP A 40 1.00 -1.23 7.21
CA ASP A 40 1.55 -2.53 6.84
C ASP A 40 2.30 -3.19 8.01
N THR A 41 3.25 -2.47 8.61
CA THR A 41 4.04 -2.97 9.75
C THR A 41 3.15 -3.26 10.96
N SER A 42 2.17 -2.40 11.23
CA SER A 42 1.25 -2.58 12.35
C SER A 42 0.41 -3.83 12.14
N LEU A 43 -0.23 -3.98 10.98
CA LEU A 43 -1.05 -5.14 10.69
C LEU A 43 -0.25 -6.44 10.70
N ASP A 44 0.97 -6.45 10.18
CA ASP A 44 1.84 -7.64 10.24
C ASP A 44 2.23 -8.02 11.67
N SER A 45 2.32 -7.05 12.58
CA SER A 45 2.68 -7.29 13.98
C SER A 45 1.51 -7.78 14.85
N LEU A 46 0.27 -7.60 14.41
CA LEU A 46 -0.92 -8.02 15.16
C LEU A 46 -1.19 -9.52 15.00
N THR A 47 -1.56 -10.17 16.10
CA THR A 47 -2.15 -11.51 16.08
C THR A 47 -3.54 -11.50 15.43
N LEU A 48 -4.03 -12.67 15.01
CA LEU A 48 -5.37 -12.80 14.43
C LEU A 48 -6.47 -12.26 15.36
N VAL A 49 -6.36 -12.52 16.66
CA VAL A 49 -7.32 -12.04 17.67
C VAL A 49 -7.29 -10.51 17.75
N GLN A 50 -6.10 -9.91 17.81
CA GLN A 50 -5.96 -8.45 17.85
C GLN A 50 -6.46 -7.78 16.56
N LYS A 51 -6.24 -8.39 15.39
CA LYS A 51 -6.81 -7.90 14.13
C LYS A 51 -8.34 -7.97 14.13
N ALA A 52 -8.93 -9.02 14.71
CA ALA A 52 -10.37 -9.15 14.83
C ALA A 52 -10.97 -8.06 15.74
N VAL A 53 -10.33 -7.81 16.89
CA VAL A 53 -10.71 -6.70 17.80
C VAL A 53 -10.61 -5.36 17.09
N LEU A 54 -9.52 -5.13 16.36
CA LEU A 54 -9.34 -3.92 15.56
C LEU A 54 -10.43 -3.79 14.49
N LEU A 55 -10.76 -4.87 13.77
CA LEU A 55 -11.80 -4.84 12.72
C LEU A 55 -13.19 -4.51 13.28
N GLU A 56 -13.53 -5.10 14.43
CA GLU A 56 -14.83 -4.93 15.08
C GLU A 56 -15.02 -3.49 15.57
N SER A 57 -13.99 -2.93 16.19
CA SER A 57 -14.03 -1.57 16.75
C SER A 57 -13.56 -0.46 15.79
N PHE A 58 -13.16 -0.81 14.56
CA PHE A 58 -12.55 0.14 13.63
C PHE A 58 -13.46 1.33 13.31
N ASP A 59 -14.76 1.08 13.16
CA ASP A 59 -15.69 2.13 12.75
C ASP A 59 -15.79 3.23 13.80
N ASP A 60 -15.90 2.85 15.07
CA ASP A 60 -15.98 3.78 16.20
C ASP A 60 -14.64 4.49 16.42
N LEU A 61 -13.54 3.73 16.41
CA LEU A 61 -12.20 4.29 16.50
C LEU A 61 -11.95 5.35 15.41
N PHE A 62 -12.33 5.05 14.18
CA PHE A 62 -12.12 5.97 13.06
C PHE A 62 -12.92 7.27 13.24
N ASP A 63 -14.19 7.15 13.65
CA ASP A 63 -15.05 8.31 13.86
C ASP A 63 -14.50 9.22 14.97
N GLU A 64 -14.05 8.64 16.08
CA GLU A 64 -13.40 9.36 17.18
C GLU A 64 -12.09 10.02 16.72
N LEU A 65 -11.23 9.30 16.02
CA LEU A 65 -9.96 9.82 15.50
C LEU A 65 -10.17 10.96 14.50
N SER A 66 -11.20 10.89 13.66
CA SER A 66 -11.51 11.91 12.65
C SER A 66 -12.07 13.21 13.25
N ALA A 67 -12.61 13.13 14.47
CA ALA A 67 -13.12 14.29 15.19
C ALA A 67 -11.99 15.18 15.75
N PHE A 68 -10.80 14.64 16.00
CA PHE A 68 -9.68 15.40 16.55
C PHE A 68 -8.98 16.25 15.49
N ASP A 69 -9.01 17.57 15.66
CA ASP A 69 -8.18 18.51 14.90
C ASP A 69 -6.79 18.73 15.54
N ASN A 70 -6.67 18.39 16.83
CA ASN A 70 -5.47 18.58 17.63
C ASN A 70 -4.64 17.28 17.69
N LEU A 71 -3.36 17.37 17.31
CA LEU A 71 -2.44 16.24 17.28
C LEU A 71 -2.22 15.59 18.65
N GLU A 72 -2.21 16.36 19.74
CA GLU A 72 -2.00 15.82 21.09
C GLU A 72 -3.16 14.92 21.53
N ASN A 73 -4.39 15.37 21.31
CA ASN A 73 -5.59 14.58 21.61
C ASN A 73 -5.65 13.34 20.72
N PHE A 74 -5.36 13.49 19.42
CA PHE A 74 -5.27 12.36 18.49
C PHE A 74 -4.25 11.31 18.99
N ASN A 75 -3.03 11.73 19.32
CA ASN A 75 -1.98 10.84 19.78
C ASN A 75 -2.36 10.13 21.08
N ARG A 76 -2.91 10.87 22.05
CA ARG A 76 -3.34 10.32 23.33
C ARG A 76 -4.40 9.25 23.14
N HIS A 77 -5.36 9.51 22.26
CA HIS A 77 -6.42 8.57 21.96
C HIS A 77 -5.89 7.29 21.31
N VAL A 78 -5.02 7.40 20.28
CA VAL A 78 -4.39 6.22 19.65
C VAL A 78 -3.62 5.38 20.68
N ILE A 79 -2.81 6.01 21.53
CA ILE A 79 -2.01 5.31 22.55
C ILE A 79 -2.90 4.61 23.57
N ASN A 80 -3.98 5.27 24.02
CA ASN A 80 -4.93 4.67 24.95
C ASN A 80 -5.63 3.48 24.33
N TYR A 81 -6.14 3.61 23.10
CA TYR A 81 -6.80 2.53 22.38
C TYR A 81 -5.89 1.30 22.22
N ILE A 82 -4.62 1.50 21.87
CA ILE A 82 -3.62 0.42 21.75
C ILE A 82 -3.42 -0.30 23.09
N LYS A 83 -3.39 0.45 24.19
CA LYS A 83 -3.19 -0.09 25.54
C LYS A 83 -4.44 -0.83 26.03
N GLU A 84 -5.62 -0.25 25.86
CA GLU A 84 -6.91 -0.79 26.31
C GLU A 84 -7.28 -2.08 25.58
N ASN A 85 -6.94 -2.18 24.30
CA ASN A 85 -7.19 -3.37 23.47
C ASN A 85 -5.98 -4.31 23.37
N GLU A 86 -4.95 -4.08 24.19
CA GLU A 86 -3.72 -4.91 24.27
C GLU A 86 -3.08 -5.20 22.90
N LEU A 87 -3.06 -4.23 21.99
CA LEU A 87 -2.61 -4.42 20.61
C LEU A 87 -1.09 -4.59 20.48
N GLY A 88 -0.31 -4.28 21.52
CA GLY A 88 1.15 -4.46 21.52
C GLY A 88 1.90 -3.62 20.48
N LEU A 89 1.25 -2.61 19.88
CA LEU A 89 1.82 -1.75 18.84
C LEU A 89 2.71 -0.67 19.45
N ALA A 90 3.91 -0.51 18.89
CA ALA A 90 4.78 0.63 19.17
C ALA A 90 4.59 1.67 18.07
N CYS A 91 3.93 2.79 18.39
CA CYS A 91 3.78 3.92 17.46
C CYS A 91 4.81 5.01 17.75
N SER A 92 5.56 5.41 16.73
CA SER A 92 6.46 6.56 16.82
C SER A 92 5.72 7.88 16.59
N LEU A 93 6.22 8.96 17.19
CA LEU A 93 5.64 10.30 17.01
C LEU A 93 5.57 10.76 15.53
N PRO A 94 6.58 10.48 14.66
CA PRO A 94 6.47 10.78 13.24
C PRO A 94 5.34 10.04 12.51
N GLU A 95 5.07 8.78 12.86
CA GLU A 95 3.98 7.99 12.26
C GLU A 95 2.62 8.55 12.66
N LEU A 96 2.42 8.83 13.95
CA LEU A 96 1.19 9.44 14.44
C LEU A 96 0.94 10.82 13.81
N ARG A 97 2.01 11.63 13.65
CA ARG A 97 1.90 12.91 12.94
C ARG A 97 1.52 12.74 11.47
N ALA A 98 2.09 11.74 10.79
CA ALA A 98 1.77 11.46 9.39
C ALA A 98 0.32 10.98 9.24
N LEU A 99 -0.13 10.09 10.12
CA LEU A 99 -1.50 9.59 10.16
C LEU A 99 -2.50 10.71 10.44
N HIS A 100 -2.28 11.53 11.47
CA HIS A 100 -3.12 12.69 11.76
C HIS A 100 -3.18 13.67 10.58
N SER A 101 -2.03 13.99 9.96
CA SER A 101 -1.99 14.87 8.80
C SER A 101 -2.77 14.30 7.61
N PHE A 102 -2.77 12.97 7.46
CA PHE A 102 -3.51 12.29 6.41
C PHE A 102 -5.01 12.30 6.68
N VAL A 103 -5.46 12.01 7.90
CA VAL A 103 -6.88 12.11 8.30
C VAL A 103 -7.41 13.53 8.11
N LEU A 104 -6.65 14.56 8.52
CA LEU A 104 -7.03 15.96 8.30
C LEU A 104 -7.13 16.32 6.82
N PHE A 105 -6.24 15.78 5.98
CA PHE A 105 -6.34 15.96 4.53
C PHE A 105 -7.64 15.36 4.01
N GLN A 106 -7.98 14.13 4.40
CA GLN A 106 -9.23 13.49 3.97
C GLN A 106 -10.47 14.25 4.47
N LYS A 107 -10.45 14.72 5.72
CA LYS A 107 -11.51 15.57 6.31
C LYS A 107 -11.73 16.85 5.51
N LYS A 108 -10.65 17.59 5.22
CA LYS A 108 -10.70 18.83 4.42
C LYS A 108 -11.32 18.61 3.04
N HIS A 109 -11.11 17.43 2.47
CA HIS A 109 -11.50 17.07 1.11
C HIS A 109 -12.79 16.24 1.03
N GLN A 110 -13.50 16.05 2.15
CA GLN A 110 -14.75 15.26 2.24
C GLN A 110 -14.57 13.80 1.75
N LEU A 111 -13.44 13.20 2.11
CA LEU A 111 -13.05 11.85 1.71
C LEU A 111 -12.98 10.86 2.90
N LEU A 112 -13.57 11.21 4.05
CA LEU A 112 -13.50 10.39 5.26
C LEU A 112 -14.18 9.04 5.08
N ASP A 113 -15.31 8.97 4.38
CA ASP A 113 -16.03 7.72 4.13
C ASP A 113 -15.19 6.75 3.29
N GLN A 114 -14.48 7.26 2.27
CA GLN A 114 -13.57 6.47 1.45
C GLN A 114 -12.39 5.97 2.26
N LEU A 115 -11.82 6.80 3.15
CA LEU A 115 -10.73 6.40 4.02
C LEU A 115 -11.19 5.34 5.05
N LYS A 116 -12.37 5.53 5.65
CA LYS A 116 -12.97 4.58 6.61
C LYS A 116 -13.21 3.22 5.94
N SER A 117 -13.87 3.23 4.78
CA SER A 117 -14.10 2.02 3.99
C SER A 117 -12.79 1.33 3.64
N PHE A 118 -11.79 2.09 3.17
CA PHE A 118 -10.46 1.55 2.87
C PHE A 118 -9.83 0.87 4.08
N GLY A 119 -9.76 1.56 5.23
CA GLY A 119 -9.13 1.00 6.45
C GLY A 119 -9.78 -0.31 6.88
N LYS A 120 -11.12 -0.37 6.91
CA LYS A 120 -11.86 -1.57 7.26
C LYS A 120 -11.60 -2.73 6.30
N GLN A 121 -11.54 -2.45 4.99
CA GLN A 121 -11.24 -3.46 3.97
C GLN A 121 -9.82 -4.00 4.09
N ILE A 122 -8.82 -3.14 4.32
CA ILE A 122 -7.42 -3.56 4.48
C ILE A 122 -7.25 -4.45 5.71
N ILE A 123 -7.88 -4.11 6.84
CA ILE A 123 -7.85 -4.98 8.04
C ILE A 123 -8.49 -6.34 7.72
N SER A 124 -9.66 -6.33 7.06
CA SER A 124 -10.35 -7.57 6.67
C SER A 124 -9.52 -8.44 5.72
N ILE A 125 -8.86 -7.83 4.73
CA ILE A 125 -7.96 -8.53 3.80
C ILE A 125 -6.78 -9.11 4.55
N SER A 126 -6.15 -8.36 5.47
CA SER A 126 -5.02 -8.84 6.28
C SER A 126 -5.39 -10.05 7.15
N ILE A 127 -6.59 -10.08 7.73
CA ILE A 127 -7.11 -11.26 8.45
C ILE A 127 -7.23 -12.45 7.52
N ARG A 128 -7.82 -12.25 6.33
CA ARG A 128 -8.00 -13.33 5.35
C ARG A 128 -6.65 -13.83 4.80
N GLN A 129 -5.66 -12.95 4.63
CA GLN A 129 -4.31 -13.34 4.21
C GLN A 129 -3.65 -14.25 5.25
N GLN A 130 -3.82 -13.96 6.54
CA GLN A 130 -3.28 -14.78 7.63
C GLN A 130 -3.99 -16.14 7.77
N LEU A 131 -5.25 -16.23 7.33
CA LEU A 131 -6.04 -17.46 7.31
C LEU A 131 -5.93 -18.25 6.00
N ALA A 132 -5.30 -17.68 4.97
CA ALA A 132 -5.24 -18.29 3.65
C ALA A 132 -4.49 -19.61 3.69
N VAL A 133 -5.10 -20.65 3.12
CA VAL A 133 -4.53 -22.01 3.12
C VAL A 133 -3.88 -22.39 1.79
N SER A 134 -3.97 -21.52 0.78
CA SER A 134 -3.44 -21.77 -0.55
C SER A 134 -2.78 -20.52 -1.16
N SER A 135 -1.79 -20.75 -2.03
CA SER A 135 -1.13 -19.67 -2.75
C SER A 135 -2.07 -18.95 -3.72
N ASP A 136 -3.03 -19.64 -4.33
CA ASP A 136 -4.00 -19.01 -5.25
C ASP A 136 -4.96 -18.06 -4.50
N GLU A 137 -5.34 -18.42 -3.28
CA GLU A 137 -6.11 -17.54 -2.38
C GLU A 137 -5.30 -16.31 -1.97
N LEU A 138 -4.03 -16.50 -1.55
CA LEU A 138 -3.14 -15.41 -1.20
C LEU A 138 -2.94 -14.42 -2.37
N ILE A 139 -2.71 -14.93 -3.58
CA ILE A 139 -2.60 -14.11 -4.80
C ILE A 139 -3.88 -13.31 -5.06
N THR A 140 -5.05 -13.90 -4.80
CA THR A 140 -6.33 -13.21 -4.97
C THR A 140 -6.49 -12.10 -3.95
N LEU A 141 -6.09 -12.33 -2.70
CA LEU A 141 -6.14 -11.34 -1.63
C LEU A 141 -5.19 -10.17 -1.87
N LEU A 142 -3.97 -10.43 -2.34
CA LEU A 142 -3.01 -9.38 -2.71
C LEU A 142 -3.56 -8.47 -3.83
N LYS A 143 -4.26 -9.05 -4.81
CA LYS A 143 -4.95 -8.25 -5.83
C LYS A 143 -6.06 -7.38 -5.25
N GLN A 144 -6.85 -7.93 -4.33
CA GLN A 144 -7.91 -7.17 -3.65
C GLN A 144 -7.33 -6.01 -2.84
N GLU A 145 -6.20 -6.22 -2.17
CA GLU A 145 -5.47 -5.17 -1.44
C GLU A 145 -5.02 -4.04 -2.38
N GLY A 146 -4.34 -4.40 -3.48
CA GLY A 146 -3.91 -3.44 -4.50
C GLY A 146 -5.08 -2.66 -5.10
N GLU A 147 -6.22 -3.30 -5.35
CA GLU A 147 -7.45 -2.64 -5.81
C GLU A 147 -7.97 -1.60 -4.80
N GLN A 148 -7.97 -1.90 -3.50
CA GLN A 148 -8.36 -0.95 -2.46
C GLN A 148 -7.44 0.28 -2.44
N VAL A 149 -6.12 0.07 -2.55
CA VAL A 149 -5.13 1.16 -2.59
C VAL A 149 -5.34 2.05 -3.82
N ILE A 150 -5.54 1.44 -5.00
CA ILE A 150 -5.80 2.17 -6.24
C ILE A 150 -7.12 2.95 -6.16
N GLN A 151 -8.17 2.39 -5.54
CA GLN A 151 -9.46 3.06 -5.35
C GLN A 151 -9.33 4.29 -4.43
N LEU A 152 -8.59 4.18 -3.33
CA LEU A 152 -8.31 5.31 -2.45
C LEU A 152 -7.50 6.38 -3.19
N LEU A 153 -6.46 5.99 -3.94
CA LEU A 153 -5.67 6.92 -4.76
C LEU A 153 -6.53 7.65 -5.79
N ARG A 154 -7.41 6.93 -6.49
CA ARG A 154 -8.35 7.51 -7.46
C ARG A 154 -9.27 8.53 -6.80
N SER A 155 -9.80 8.22 -5.63
CA SER A 155 -10.67 9.12 -4.84
C SER A 155 -9.93 10.39 -4.41
N ASN A 156 -8.65 10.27 -4.05
CA ASN A 156 -7.81 11.44 -3.76
C ASN A 156 -7.56 12.29 -5.00
N LEU A 157 -7.24 11.67 -6.14
CA LEU A 157 -6.82 12.40 -7.35
C LEU A 157 -7.98 13.04 -8.13
N ILE A 158 -9.19 12.49 -8.05
CA ILE A 158 -10.35 13.01 -8.79
C ILE A 158 -10.67 14.46 -8.43
N LEU A 159 -10.43 14.85 -7.18
CA LEU A 159 -10.65 16.21 -6.68
C LEU A 159 -9.80 17.27 -7.36
N PHE A 160 -8.70 16.86 -7.99
CA PHE A 160 -7.69 17.76 -8.51
C PHE A 160 -7.49 17.60 -10.03
N THR A 161 -8.35 16.85 -10.70
CA THR A 161 -8.32 16.70 -12.15
C THR A 161 -9.72 16.79 -12.74
N ALA A 162 -10.01 17.89 -13.44
CA ALA A 162 -11.24 18.05 -14.22
C ALA A 162 -11.31 17.14 -15.47
N LYS A 163 -10.18 16.55 -15.86
CA LYS A 163 -10.05 15.70 -17.07
C LYS A 163 -10.15 14.22 -16.69
N HIS A 164 -11.37 13.75 -16.42
CA HIS A 164 -11.63 12.35 -16.02
C HIS A 164 -10.95 11.32 -16.92
N LYS A 165 -10.94 11.50 -18.25
CA LYS A 165 -10.25 10.57 -19.17
C LYS A 165 -8.74 10.47 -18.95
N LYS A 166 -8.07 11.57 -18.58
CA LYS A 166 -6.64 11.54 -18.25
C LYS A 166 -6.40 10.83 -16.92
N LEU A 167 -7.23 11.12 -15.92
CA LEU A 167 -7.21 10.44 -14.63
C LEU A 167 -7.33 8.92 -14.80
N GLU A 168 -8.34 8.45 -15.54
CA GLU A 168 -8.54 7.01 -15.76
C GLU A 168 -7.36 6.34 -16.48
N ASN A 169 -6.74 7.03 -17.45
CA ASN A 169 -5.56 6.51 -18.13
C ASN A 169 -4.33 6.45 -17.22
N THR A 170 -4.16 7.43 -16.32
CA THR A 170 -3.08 7.46 -15.34
C THR A 170 -3.27 6.39 -14.27
N ILE A 171 -4.49 6.24 -13.74
CA ILE A 171 -4.82 5.18 -12.78
C ILE A 171 -4.56 3.81 -13.39
N ARG A 172 -5.00 3.56 -14.62
CA ARG A 172 -4.73 2.30 -15.33
C ARG A 172 -3.23 2.03 -15.46
N LEU A 173 -2.44 3.04 -15.80
CA LEU A 173 -0.98 2.92 -15.90
C LEU A 173 -0.34 2.57 -14.55
N LEU A 174 -0.80 3.20 -13.46
CA LEU A 174 -0.32 2.92 -12.12
C LEU A 174 -0.68 1.49 -11.68
N THR A 175 -1.90 1.03 -11.97
CA THR A 175 -2.32 -0.36 -11.72
C THR A 175 -1.47 -1.36 -12.50
N ASP A 176 -1.20 -1.10 -13.78
CA ASP A 176 -0.35 -1.99 -14.59
C ASP A 176 1.07 -2.09 -14.00
N PHE A 177 1.63 -0.98 -13.49
CA PHE A 177 2.95 -0.98 -12.85
C PHE A 177 2.96 -1.62 -11.45
N GLU A 178 1.92 -1.41 -10.65
CA GLU A 178 1.76 -2.04 -9.34
C GLU A 178 1.75 -3.57 -9.47
N GLN A 179 1.02 -4.11 -10.44
CA GLN A 179 0.98 -5.54 -10.70
C GLN A 179 2.35 -6.11 -11.09
N ILE A 180 3.15 -5.35 -11.83
CA ILE A 180 4.52 -5.75 -12.17
C ILE A 180 5.40 -5.76 -10.93
N LEU A 181 5.30 -4.74 -10.07
CA LEU A 181 6.10 -4.63 -8.85
C LEU A 181 5.76 -5.74 -7.86
N ASN A 182 4.48 -6.04 -7.64
CA ASN A 182 4.06 -7.12 -6.75
C ASN A 182 4.54 -8.49 -7.24
N LEU A 183 4.36 -8.80 -8.53
CA LEU A 183 4.86 -10.06 -9.11
C LEU A 183 6.39 -10.15 -9.05
N GLY A 184 7.08 -9.00 -9.14
CA GLY A 184 8.53 -8.92 -8.96
C GLY A 184 8.95 -9.21 -7.52
N ASP A 185 8.26 -8.63 -6.54
CA ASP A 185 8.52 -8.84 -5.11
C ASP A 185 8.27 -10.30 -4.71
N ASP A 186 7.12 -10.86 -5.09
CA ASP A 186 6.77 -12.27 -4.87
C ASP A 186 7.82 -13.22 -5.46
N PHE A 187 8.31 -12.93 -6.67
CA PHE A 187 9.35 -13.73 -7.31
C PHE A 187 10.68 -13.71 -6.54
N LEU A 188 11.05 -12.55 -6.00
CA LEU A 188 12.28 -12.38 -5.20
C LEU A 188 12.14 -13.09 -3.84
N ASP A 189 10.98 -12.98 -3.20
CA ASP A 189 10.73 -13.46 -1.83
C ASP A 189 10.51 -14.97 -1.71
N VAL A 190 10.33 -15.70 -2.82
CA VAL A 190 10.21 -17.18 -2.77
C VAL A 190 11.36 -17.84 -1.99
N ARG A 191 12.58 -17.28 -2.01
CA ARG A 191 13.71 -17.84 -1.22
C ARG A 191 13.50 -17.67 0.29
N LYS A 192 12.96 -16.53 0.71
CA LYS A 192 12.62 -16.21 2.10
C LYS A 192 11.46 -17.08 2.57
N ASP A 193 10.46 -17.30 1.71
CA ASP A 193 9.31 -18.16 2.01
C ASP A 193 9.67 -19.65 2.11
N ILE A 194 10.68 -20.12 1.35
CA ILE A 194 11.25 -21.47 1.55
C ILE A 194 11.92 -21.56 2.94
N HIS A 195 12.70 -20.54 3.32
CA HIS A 195 13.41 -20.54 4.59
C HIS A 195 12.47 -20.51 5.79
N ASN A 196 11.33 -19.84 5.65
CA ASN A 196 10.25 -19.78 6.64
C ASN A 196 9.27 -20.97 6.56
N GLU A 197 9.60 -22.02 5.80
CA GLU A 197 8.78 -23.23 5.59
C GLU A 197 7.37 -23.00 5.02
N ARG A 198 7.11 -21.82 4.46
CA ARG A 198 5.83 -21.46 3.84
C ARG A 198 5.63 -22.17 2.49
N ILE A 199 6.72 -22.55 1.82
CA ILE A 199 6.71 -23.22 0.52
C ILE A 199 7.67 -24.41 0.53
N ARG A 200 7.20 -25.61 0.14
CA ARG A 200 8.05 -26.82 0.02
C ARG A 200 9.09 -26.66 -1.09
N VAL A 201 10.33 -27.12 -0.86
CA VAL A 201 11.47 -27.00 -1.79
C VAL A 201 11.19 -27.54 -3.21
N LYS A 202 10.45 -28.65 -3.36
CA LYS A 202 10.05 -29.16 -4.69
C LYS A 202 9.02 -28.27 -5.40
N SER A 203 8.14 -27.63 -4.63
CA SER A 203 7.14 -26.68 -5.15
C SER A 203 7.79 -25.34 -5.53
N SER A 204 8.91 -24.97 -4.91
CA SER A 204 9.49 -23.63 -5.05
C SER A 204 10.10 -23.36 -6.42
N ILE A 205 10.72 -24.34 -7.07
CA ILE A 205 11.29 -24.19 -8.42
C ILE A 205 10.17 -23.99 -9.44
N GLN A 206 9.13 -24.83 -9.37
CA GLN A 206 7.95 -24.72 -10.23
C GLN A 206 7.19 -23.41 -9.98
N HIS A 207 7.04 -23.02 -8.70
CA HIS A 207 6.39 -21.77 -8.30
C HIS A 207 7.17 -20.54 -8.80
N ARG A 208 8.50 -20.52 -8.65
CA ARG A 208 9.36 -19.47 -9.22
C ARG A 208 9.21 -19.33 -10.72
N PHE A 209 9.20 -20.45 -11.44
CA PHE A 209 9.03 -20.42 -12.89
C PHE A 209 7.66 -19.88 -13.29
N ARG A 210 6.60 -20.28 -12.56
CA ARG A 210 5.23 -19.76 -12.78
C ARG A 210 5.15 -18.25 -12.54
N LEU A 211 5.70 -17.76 -11.43
CA LEU A 211 5.76 -16.32 -11.12
C LEU A 211 6.57 -15.55 -12.18
N LEU A 212 7.72 -16.08 -12.61
CA LEU A 212 8.54 -15.48 -13.66
C LEU A 212 7.79 -15.37 -14.98
N MET A 213 7.09 -16.44 -15.40
CA MET A 213 6.28 -16.41 -16.62
C MET A 213 5.14 -15.40 -16.53
N MET A 214 4.47 -15.32 -15.37
CA MET A 214 3.42 -14.32 -15.13
C MET A 214 3.99 -12.90 -15.19
N LEU A 215 5.15 -12.66 -14.57
CA LEU A 215 5.86 -11.39 -14.61
C LEU A 215 6.23 -10.99 -16.04
N ILE A 216 6.83 -11.89 -16.83
CA ILE A 216 7.17 -11.64 -18.24
C ILE A 216 5.92 -11.28 -19.03
N VAL A 217 4.84 -12.06 -18.89
CA VAL A 217 3.58 -11.79 -19.59
C VAL A 217 3.00 -10.43 -19.19
N GLN A 218 3.05 -10.07 -17.90
CA GLN A 218 2.55 -8.78 -17.41
C GLN A 218 3.38 -7.60 -17.91
N ILE A 219 4.72 -7.73 -17.90
CA ILE A 219 5.64 -6.73 -18.46
C ILE A 219 5.37 -6.54 -19.94
N SER A 220 5.30 -7.64 -20.72
CA SER A 220 5.02 -7.57 -22.16
C SER A 220 3.67 -6.92 -22.44
N LYS A 221 2.59 -7.34 -21.76
CA LYS A 221 1.26 -6.74 -21.92
C LYS A 221 1.27 -5.24 -21.63
N THR A 222 1.93 -4.82 -20.55
CA THR A 222 2.01 -3.41 -20.15
C THR A 222 2.81 -2.60 -21.17
N PHE A 223 3.94 -3.15 -21.64
CA PHE A 223 4.78 -2.54 -22.67
C PHE A 223 4.03 -2.36 -23.99
N PHE A 224 3.33 -3.39 -24.48
CA PHE A 224 2.57 -3.30 -25.74
C PHE A 224 1.40 -2.31 -25.66
N LYS A 225 0.78 -2.14 -24.48
CA LYS A 225 -0.28 -1.15 -24.28
C LYS A 225 0.24 0.28 -24.25
N ASN A 226 1.42 0.51 -23.67
CA ASN A 226 1.98 1.86 -23.44
C ASN A 226 3.50 1.92 -23.68
N PRO A 227 4.00 1.69 -24.91
CA PRO A 227 5.43 1.46 -25.15
C PRO A 227 6.29 2.67 -24.78
N LEU A 228 5.89 3.88 -25.19
CA LEU A 228 6.62 5.11 -24.86
C LEU A 228 6.63 5.41 -23.36
N LYS A 229 5.51 5.16 -22.67
CA LYS A 229 5.43 5.38 -21.21
C LYS A 229 6.25 4.33 -20.46
N CYS A 230 6.27 3.08 -20.93
CA CYS A 230 7.08 2.03 -20.34
C CYS A 230 8.57 2.31 -20.52
N LEU A 231 9.03 2.70 -21.71
CA LEU A 231 10.41 3.11 -21.94
C LEU A 231 10.84 4.29 -21.07
N TYR A 232 9.91 5.18 -20.74
CA TYR A 232 10.19 6.35 -19.92
C TYR A 232 10.16 6.07 -18.41
N TYR A 233 9.10 5.44 -17.92
CA TYR A 233 8.88 5.22 -16.49
C TYR A 233 9.58 3.96 -15.99
N TYR A 234 9.62 2.86 -16.74
CA TYR A 234 10.15 1.59 -16.26
C TYR A 234 11.64 1.67 -15.86
N PRO A 235 12.57 2.25 -16.65
CA PRO A 235 13.96 2.38 -16.21
C PRO A 235 14.11 3.22 -14.95
N LYS A 236 13.29 4.27 -14.80
CA LYS A 236 13.26 5.09 -13.59
C LYS A 236 12.71 4.31 -12.40
N CYS A 237 11.57 3.62 -12.57
CA CYS A 237 10.95 2.79 -11.55
C CYS A 237 11.89 1.68 -11.06
N SER A 238 12.51 0.94 -11.98
CA SER A 238 13.45 -0.13 -11.67
C SER A 238 14.72 0.40 -11.00
N PHE A 239 15.26 1.54 -11.44
CA PHE A 239 16.44 2.15 -10.83
C PHE A 239 16.16 2.67 -9.42
N PHE A 240 15.02 3.32 -9.20
CA PHE A 240 14.59 3.75 -7.86
C PHE A 240 14.39 2.57 -6.91
N TYR A 241 13.78 1.49 -7.38
CA TYR A 241 13.56 0.26 -6.62
C TYR A 241 14.89 -0.42 -6.24
N LEU A 242 15.77 -0.67 -7.23
CA LEU A 242 17.04 -1.38 -7.03
C LEU A 242 18.03 -0.61 -6.13
N ILE A 243 18.20 0.70 -6.32
CA ILE A 243 19.12 1.50 -5.50
C ILE A 243 18.73 1.53 -4.03
N HIS A 244 17.42 1.50 -3.74
CA HIS A 244 16.94 1.58 -2.38
C HIS A 244 16.78 0.20 -1.73
N GLN A 245 16.77 -0.88 -2.52
CA GLN A 245 16.87 -2.25 -2.05
C GLN A 245 18.28 -2.55 -1.51
N ASP A 246 19.33 -2.12 -2.21
CA ASP A 246 20.74 -2.31 -1.80
C ASP A 246 21.17 -1.49 -0.57
N ARG A 247 20.35 -0.53 -0.13
CA ARG A 247 20.58 0.24 1.11
C ARG A 247 19.83 -0.32 2.33
N ILE A 248 19.17 -1.47 2.19
CA ILE A 248 18.46 -2.18 3.26
C ILE A 248 19.24 -3.44 3.69
N THR A 249 20.22 -3.88 2.89
CA THR A 249 21.07 -5.06 3.12
C THR A 249 22.51 -4.75 3.58
N LEU A 250 22.75 -3.58 4.18
CA LEU A 250 23.99 -3.24 4.88
C LEU A 250 23.71 -2.74 6.29
#